data_AF-A0A3P5YSH6-F1
#
_entry.id   AF-A0A3P5YSH6-F1
#
_cell.length_a   1.000
_cell.length_b   1.000
_cell.length_c   1.000
_cell.angle_alpha   90.00
_cell.angle_beta   90.00
_cell.angle_gamma   90.00
#
_symmetry.space_group_name_H-M   'P 1'
#
loop_
_entity.id
_entity.type
_entity.pdbx_description
1 polymer ?
#
loop_
_entity_poly.entity_id
_entity_poly.type
_entity_poly.pdbx_seq_one_letter_code
_entity_poly.pdbx_strand_id
1 'polypeptide(L)'
;MGESHQETQDPSQEQKKGSYIQWSPEKNKTLINLLLDAVASGLRGSNCTFSKFTVERRILPTLNRMHRCNKTYQHYSNRTKIMKTKYLNAAELLRFSSGFGWDPTTKRFTASKDVWAE
;
A
#
# COMPACT_ATOMS: atom_id res chain seq x y z
N MET A 1 39.90 -44.16 21.67
CA MET A 1 40.51 -42.92 21.14
C MET A 1 39.55 -42.37 20.13
N GLY A 2 38.89 -41.27 20.45
CA GLY A 2 38.03 -40.54 19.53
C GLY A 2 38.60 -39.16 19.33
N GLU A 3 38.69 -38.74 18.07
CA GLU A 3 38.82 -37.37 17.55
C GLU A 3 38.24 -37.51 16.11
N SER A 4 37.03 -37.08 15.76
CA SER A 4 36.40 -35.75 15.71
C SER A 4 37.08 -34.73 14.80
N HIS A 5 36.32 -34.37 13.75
CA HIS A 5 36.32 -33.12 12.96
C HIS A 5 37.51 -32.92 11.98
N GLN A 6 37.34 -32.40 10.76
CA GLN A 6 36.42 -31.32 10.37
C GLN A 6 36.24 -31.30 8.83
N GLU A 7 35.02 -31.55 8.35
CA GLU A 7 34.60 -31.14 7.01
C GLU A 7 34.34 -29.63 7.05
N THR A 8 35.06 -28.88 6.23
CA THR A 8 34.95 -27.44 6.13
C THR A 8 33.66 -27.10 5.38
N GLN A 9 32.58 -26.81 6.10
CA GLN A 9 31.37 -26.23 5.52
C GLN A 9 31.56 -24.72 5.33
N ASP A 10 31.58 -24.33 4.07
CA ASP A 10 31.51 -22.96 3.56
C ASP A 10 30.28 -22.24 4.15
N PRO A 11 30.41 -21.00 4.70
CA PRO A 11 29.28 -20.27 5.23
C PRO A 11 28.36 -19.85 4.09
N SER A 12 27.30 -20.65 3.96
CA SER A 12 26.12 -20.42 3.13
C SER A 12 25.75 -18.94 3.10
N GLN A 13 25.84 -18.37 1.89
CA GLN A 13 25.34 -17.05 1.59
C GLN A 13 23.83 -17.01 1.88
N GLU A 14 23.45 -16.42 3.01
CA GLU A 14 22.07 -16.04 3.26
C GLU A 14 21.63 -15.05 2.18
N GLN A 15 20.82 -15.57 1.27
CA GLN A 15 20.12 -14.82 0.26
C GLN A 15 19.34 -13.69 0.95
N LYS A 16 19.76 -12.44 0.69
CA LYS A 16 19.06 -11.23 1.14
C LYS A 16 17.64 -11.23 0.59
N LYS A 17 16.71 -11.80 1.36
CA LYS A 17 15.27 -11.70 1.17
C LYS A 17 14.94 -10.22 1.01
N GLY A 18 14.51 -9.83 -0.20
CA GLY A 18 14.37 -8.44 -0.61
C GLY A 18 13.69 -7.60 0.46
N SER A 19 14.39 -6.56 0.92
CA SER A 19 13.91 -5.59 1.92
C SER A 19 12.45 -5.20 1.64
N TYR A 20 11.54 -5.58 2.56
CA TYR A 20 10.14 -5.26 2.42
C TYR A 20 9.96 -3.74 2.37
N ILE A 21 9.33 -3.27 1.30
CA ILE A 21 9.19 -1.85 1.02
C ILE A 21 8.08 -1.29 1.89
N GLN A 22 8.45 -0.80 3.07
CA GLN A 22 7.51 -0.31 4.07
C GLN A 22 6.76 0.95 3.61
N TRP A 23 5.44 0.92 3.75
CA TRP A 23 4.52 2.03 3.47
C TRP A 23 3.84 2.47 4.76
N SER A 24 4.41 3.48 5.43
CA SER A 24 3.84 4.04 6.66
C SER A 24 2.52 4.79 6.38
N PRO A 25 1.64 4.97 7.38
CA PRO A 25 0.42 5.75 7.24
C PRO A 25 0.65 7.15 6.65
N GLU A 26 1.73 7.81 7.01
CA GLU A 26 2.12 9.15 6.55
C GLU A 26 2.50 9.14 5.07
N LYS A 27 3.28 8.14 4.64
CA LYS A 27 3.63 7.91 3.23
C LYS A 27 2.37 7.63 2.40
N ASN A 28 1.43 6.86 2.95
CA ASN A 28 0.16 6.57 2.29
C ASN A 28 -0.72 7.80 2.14
N LYS A 29 -0.88 8.58 3.20
CA LYS A 29 -1.63 9.84 3.18
C LYS A 29 -1.04 10.80 2.15
N THR A 30 0.28 10.92 2.15
CA THR A 30 1.00 11.74 1.18
C THR A 30 0.77 11.28 -0.25
N LEU A 31 0.87 9.97 -0.51
CA LEU A 31 0.59 9.42 -1.83
C LEU A 31 -0.84 9.73 -2.29
N ILE A 32 -1.83 9.56 -1.40
CA ILE A 32 -3.24 9.85 -1.71
C ILE A 32 -3.43 11.33 -2.04
N ASN A 33 -2.86 12.24 -1.24
CA ASN A 33 -2.95 13.68 -1.51
C ASN A 33 -2.35 14.04 -2.86
N LEU A 34 -1.15 13.53 -3.18
CA LEU A 34 -0.51 13.78 -4.48
C LEU A 34 -1.35 13.24 -5.65
N LEU A 35 -2.05 12.13 -5.46
CA LEU A 35 -2.97 11.60 -6.47
C LEU A 35 -4.19 12.50 -6.63
N LEU A 36 -4.77 13.00 -5.54
CA LEU A 36 -5.90 13.95 -5.58
C LEU A 36 -5.51 15.24 -6.28
N ASP A 37 -4.34 15.80 -5.97
CA ASP A 37 -3.81 17.01 -6.62
C ASP A 37 -3.59 16.78 -8.12
N ALA A 38 -3.09 15.59 -8.50
CA ALA A 38 -2.91 15.21 -9.89
C ALA A 38 -4.25 15.04 -10.63
N VAL A 39 -5.31 14.54 -9.96
CA VAL A 39 -6.67 14.52 -10.53
C VAL A 39 -7.19 15.94 -10.72
N ALA A 40 -7.06 16.80 -9.72
CA ALA A 40 -7.49 18.20 -9.80
C ALA A 40 -6.77 18.96 -10.92
N SER A 41 -5.52 18.59 -11.21
CA SER A 41 -4.71 19.15 -12.29
C SER A 41 -5.02 18.55 -13.68
N GLY A 42 -6.03 17.68 -13.82
CA GLY A 42 -6.41 17.07 -15.10
C GLY A 42 -5.43 16.03 -15.63
N LEU A 43 -4.49 15.53 -14.82
CA LEU A 43 -3.47 14.55 -15.24
C LEU A 43 -3.98 13.11 -15.25
N ARG A 44 -5.29 12.92 -15.09
CA ARG A 44 -5.96 11.62 -15.03
C ARG A 44 -6.30 11.16 -16.45
N GLY A 45 -5.86 9.96 -16.82
CA GLY A 45 -6.18 9.35 -18.10
C GLY A 45 -7.63 8.84 -18.19
N SER A 46 -8.02 8.44 -19.41
CA SER A 46 -9.37 7.95 -19.76
C SER A 46 -9.88 6.81 -18.86
N ASN A 47 -8.99 5.90 -18.45
CA ASN A 47 -9.34 4.75 -17.61
C ASN A 47 -9.26 5.06 -16.11
N CYS A 48 -9.35 6.34 -15.74
CA CYS A 48 -9.16 6.80 -14.37
C CYS A 48 -7.77 6.44 -13.78
N THR A 49 -6.80 6.15 -14.63
CA THR A 49 -5.43 5.78 -14.26
C THR A 49 -4.44 6.90 -14.58
N PHE A 50 -3.32 6.92 -13.87
CA PHE A 50 -2.20 7.79 -14.20
C PHE A 50 -1.24 7.05 -15.12
N SER A 51 -0.75 7.74 -16.16
CA SER A 51 0.31 7.18 -17.01
C SER A 51 1.58 6.97 -16.20
N LYS A 52 2.39 5.97 -16.58
CA LYS A 52 3.70 5.72 -15.97
C LYS A 52 4.56 7.00 -15.94
N PHE A 53 4.55 7.75 -17.04
CA PHE A 53 5.24 9.02 -17.17
C PHE A 53 4.79 10.05 -16.13
N THR A 54 3.48 10.24 -15.95
CA THR A 54 2.95 11.17 -14.93
C THR A 54 3.39 10.77 -13.54
N VAL A 55 3.32 9.48 -13.21
CA VAL A 55 3.73 8.95 -11.91
C VAL A 55 5.21 9.19 -11.66
N GLU A 56 6.07 8.86 -12.62
CA GLU A 56 7.53 8.99 -12.49
C GLU A 56 7.99 10.45 -12.48
N ARG A 57 7.29 11.37 -13.16
CA ARG A 57 7.71 12.78 -13.25
C ARG A 57 7.07 13.72 -12.25
N ARG A 58 5.89 13.41 -11.70
CA ARG A 58 5.16 14.32 -10.81
C ARG A 58 4.98 13.75 -9.41
N ILE A 59 4.60 12.48 -9.31
CA ILE A 59 4.16 11.89 -8.05
C ILE A 59 5.35 11.35 -7.25
N LEU A 60 6.13 10.45 -7.85
CA LEU A 60 7.26 9.80 -7.20
C LEU A 60 8.36 10.77 -6.75
N PRO A 61 8.78 11.78 -7.54
CA PRO A 61 9.83 12.70 -7.11
C PRO A 61 9.45 13.47 -5.85
N THR A 62 8.20 13.93 -5.78
CA THR A 62 7.67 14.69 -4.64
C THR A 62 7.58 13.79 -3.40
N LEU A 63 7.03 12.58 -3.56
CA LEU A 63 6.92 11.61 -2.47
C LEU A 63 8.29 11.18 -1.94
N ASN A 64 9.23 10.86 -2.83
CA ASN A 64 10.58 10.41 -2.50
C ASN A 64 11.36 11.51 -1.77
N ARG A 65 11.23 12.77 -2.22
CA ARG A 65 11.82 13.94 -1.55
C ARG A 65 11.26 14.14 -0.15
N MET A 66 9.93 14.16 0.00
CA MET A 66 9.29 14.41 1.31
C MET A 66 9.62 13.34 2.34
N HIS A 67 9.64 12.07 1.92
CA HIS A 67 9.81 10.94 2.83
C HIS A 67 11.23 10.35 2.84
N ARG A 68 12.18 11.04 2.20
CA ARG A 68 13.58 10.61 2.03
C ARG A 68 13.69 9.13 1.64
N CYS A 69 12.94 8.74 0.61
CA CYS A 69 12.85 7.34 0.18
C CYS A 69 13.04 7.20 -1.33
N ASN A 70 13.19 5.95 -1.80
CA ASN A 70 13.37 5.64 -3.22
C ASN A 70 12.27 4.67 -3.71
N LYS A 71 11.05 5.15 -3.83
CA LYS A 71 9.94 4.39 -4.41
C LYS A 71 10.02 4.46 -5.94
N THR A 72 9.89 3.31 -6.58
CA THR A 72 9.83 3.16 -8.03
C THR A 72 8.38 3.08 -8.49
N TYR A 73 8.16 3.11 -9.80
CA TYR A 73 6.84 2.88 -10.37
C TYR A 73 6.24 1.52 -9.98
N GLN A 74 7.05 0.46 -9.87
CA GLN A 74 6.57 -0.84 -9.40
C GLN A 74 6.05 -0.77 -7.96
N HIS A 75 6.76 -0.06 -7.07
CA HIS A 75 6.32 0.11 -5.68
C HIS A 75 5.00 0.87 -5.60
N TYR A 76 4.87 1.93 -6.41
CA TYR A 76 3.62 2.68 -6.56
C TYR A 76 2.48 1.79 -7.06
N SER A 77 2.68 1.09 -8.18
CA SER A 77 1.66 0.27 -8.83
C SER A 77 1.10 -0.79 -7.87
N ASN A 78 2.00 -1.53 -7.21
CA ASN A 78 1.62 -2.50 -6.20
C ASN A 78 0.84 -1.85 -5.05
N ARG A 79 1.31 -0.69 -4.56
CA ARG A 79 0.64 -0.01 -3.45
C ARG A 79 -0.76 0.47 -3.81
N THR A 80 -0.93 1.09 -4.98
CA THR A 80 -2.23 1.55 -5.46
C THR A 80 -3.20 0.39 -5.70
N LYS A 81 -2.71 -0.76 -6.17
CA LYS A 81 -3.51 -1.98 -6.29
C LYS A 81 -4.05 -2.42 -4.93
N ILE A 82 -3.17 -2.52 -3.93
CA ILE A 82 -3.57 -2.88 -2.55
C ILE A 82 -4.58 -1.88 -1.98
N MET A 83 -4.35 -0.58 -2.14
CA MET A 83 -5.28 0.45 -1.65
C MET A 83 -6.65 0.33 -2.32
N LYS A 84 -6.68 0.13 -3.64
CA LYS A 84 -7.92 -0.07 -4.41
C LYS A 84 -8.68 -1.30 -3.93
N THR A 85 -8.01 -2.43 -3.74
CA THR A 85 -8.63 -3.65 -3.21
C THR A 85 -9.23 -3.43 -1.83
N LYS A 86 -8.49 -2.79 -0.91
CA LYS A 86 -9.02 -2.49 0.43
C LYS A 86 -10.27 -1.61 0.38
N TYR A 87 -10.26 -0.58 -0.46
CA TYR A 87 -11.42 0.27 -0.68
C TYR A 87 -12.60 -0.50 -1.26
N LEU A 88 -12.38 -1.33 -2.27
CA LEU A 88 -13.45 -2.13 -2.89
C LEU A 88 -14.07 -3.10 -1.89
N ASN A 89 -13.27 -3.79 -1.08
CA ASN A 89 -13.79 -4.69 -0.04
C ASN A 89 -14.62 -3.92 1.00
N ALA A 90 -14.16 -2.74 1.42
CA ALA A 90 -14.90 -1.87 2.32
C ALA A 90 -16.22 -1.38 1.69
N ALA A 91 -16.20 -0.98 0.42
CA ALA A 91 -17.37 -0.53 -0.30
C ALA A 91 -18.37 -1.68 -0.54
N GLU A 92 -17.88 -2.88 -0.80
CA GLU A 92 -18.69 -4.09 -0.94
C GLU A 92 -19.38 -4.45 0.37
N LEU A 93 -18.65 -4.42 1.48
CA LEU A 93 -19.21 -4.60 2.82
C LEU A 93 -20.33 -3.57 3.06
N LEU A 94 -20.08 -2.28 2.82
CA LEU A 94 -21.11 -1.24 2.99
C LEU A 94 -22.31 -1.42 2.06
N ARG A 95 -22.11 -1.93 0.85
CA ARG A 95 -23.20 -2.10 -0.13
C ARG A 95 -24.14 -3.26 0.24
N PHE A 96 -23.60 -4.33 0.80
CA PHE A 96 -24.36 -5.57 1.04
C PHE A 96 -24.79 -5.77 2.49
N SER A 97 -24.53 -4.80 3.36
CA SER A 97 -24.81 -4.95 4.77
C SER A 97 -25.94 -4.03 5.23
N SER A 98 -27.14 -4.59 5.29
CA SER A 98 -28.28 -3.95 5.95
C SER A 98 -27.99 -3.89 7.46
N GLY A 99 -27.38 -2.80 7.91
CA GLY A 99 -27.08 -2.57 9.33
C GLY A 99 -25.65 -2.12 9.64
N PHE A 100 -24.72 -2.15 8.67
CA PHE A 100 -23.42 -1.51 8.87
C PHE A 100 -23.42 -0.09 8.28
N GLY A 101 -22.95 0.85 9.08
CA GLY A 101 -22.65 2.22 8.70
C GLY A 101 -21.16 2.53 8.87
N TRP A 102 -20.72 3.59 8.19
CA TRP A 102 -19.39 4.17 8.43
C TRP A 102 -19.53 5.36 9.37
N ASP A 103 -18.83 5.34 10.52
CA ASP A 103 -18.74 6.49 11.40
C ASP A 103 -17.57 7.40 10.98
N PRO A 104 -17.84 8.62 10.47
CA PRO A 104 -16.80 9.55 10.05
C PRO A 104 -15.98 10.11 11.20
N THR A 105 -16.45 10.02 12.45
CA THR A 105 -15.77 10.53 13.65
C THR A 105 -14.73 9.52 14.13
N THR A 106 -15.15 8.29 14.44
CA THR A 106 -14.23 7.25 14.91
C THR A 106 -13.41 6.61 13.79
N LYS A 107 -13.79 6.85 12.52
CA LYS A 107 -13.19 6.22 11.32
C LYS A 107 -13.28 4.68 11.37
N ARG A 108 -14.41 4.17 11.84
CA ARG A 108 -14.67 2.73 11.99
C ARG A 108 -16.02 2.35 11.39
N PHE A 109 -16.15 1.07 11.05
CA PHE A 109 -17.45 0.48 10.77
C PHE A 109 -18.23 0.38 12.08
N THR A 110 -19.51 0.75 12.01
CA THR A 110 -20.46 0.69 13.11
C THR A 110 -21.61 -0.19 12.68
N ALA A 111 -22.09 -1.04 13.57
CA ALA A 111 -23.30 -1.85 13.37
C ALA A 111 -23.82 -2.23 14.76
N SER A 112 -25.09 -2.63 14.86
CA SER A 112 -25.62 -3.20 16.11
C SER A 112 -24.90 -4.52 16.44
N LYS A 113 -24.90 -4.92 17.72
CA LYS A 113 -24.25 -6.17 18.15
C LYS A 113 -24.78 -7.39 17.38
N ASP A 114 -26.08 -7.41 17.09
CA ASP A 114 -26.73 -8.51 16.38
C ASP A 114 -26.21 -8.67 14.95
N VAL A 115 -25.86 -7.55 14.30
CA VAL A 115 -25.30 -7.52 12.95
C VAL A 115 -23.82 -7.97 12.90
N TRP A 116 -23.10 -7.90 14.03
CA TRP A 116 -21.73 -8.44 14.15
C TRP A 116 -21.68 -9.92 14.55
N ALA A 117 -22.81 -10.50 14.97
CA ALA A 117 -22.87 -11.81 15.61
C ALA A 117 -23.14 -12.98 14.66
N GLU A 118 -23.14 -12.74 13.34
CA GLU A 118 -23.38 -13.75 12.29
C GLU A 118 -22.08 -14.37 11.77
#